data_AF-D9VKY2-F1
#
_entry.id   AF-D9VKY2-F1
#
_cell.length_a   1.000
_cell.length_b   1.000
_cell.length_c   1.000
_cell.angle_alpha   90.00
_cell.angle_beta   90.00
_cell.angle_gamma   90.00
#
_symmetry.space_group_name_H-M   'P 1'
#
loop_
_entity.id
_entity.type
_entity.pdbx_description
1 polymer ?
#
loop_
_entity_poly.entity_id
_entity_poly.type
_entity_poly.pdbx_seq_one_letter_code
_entity_poly.pdbx_strand_id
1 'polypeptide(L)'
;MCPPPRPDHCLRPYGRGRGVMSAAVAEEPLHEKLRWLLMLALYRCDRQAHALAVYTETRRLLNRELGIEPGTELSNLHQDILAGRAVTACREQPPTQAPAADLPEAAPPHLPRPAQLPPVARGFVGRKAELDELDELERLLGGDEARAGADTAVAVVGGPAGMGKTALALRLAHRLADSFPDGQLFVDLRGTGVQGEPLTASDALAQLLCSLGIDDARLPRDLVGRVNLYRSLLHGQRMLVVLDDAFTAEQVRPLIPRGASSVIVTSRQRLTGLAIRDGAHQFRLGPLSEAESVELLTFLGENRLRVDRTMIVRLARICERLPLALRSAVERFIEARDAYPAAARGATPKRPTGTRTRACAPRSRPPTRRSPPRRPGCSTPWPCSPRA
;
A
#
# COMPACT_ATOMS: atom_id res chain seq x y z
N MET A 1 51.29 -43.56 6.00
CA MET A 1 51.38 -42.46 7.00
C MET A 1 50.98 -41.16 6.33
N CYS A 2 49.75 -40.72 6.58
CA CYS A 2 49.26 -39.34 6.51
C CYS A 2 47.97 -39.31 7.36
N PRO A 3 47.74 -38.28 8.18
CA PRO A 3 46.84 -38.34 9.34
C PRO A 3 45.35 -38.24 8.94
N PRO A 4 44.42 -38.69 9.80
CA PRO A 4 43.00 -38.46 9.57
C PRO A 4 42.66 -36.96 9.71
N PRO A 5 41.79 -36.39 8.87
CA PRO A 5 41.29 -35.03 9.07
C PRO A 5 40.38 -35.01 10.30
N ARG A 6 40.63 -34.05 11.20
CA ARG A 6 39.84 -33.79 12.41
C ARG A 6 38.40 -33.38 12.06
N PRO A 7 37.38 -33.79 12.83
CA PRO A 7 36.01 -33.35 12.63
C PRO A 7 35.74 -32.09 13.47
N ASP A 8 36.19 -30.92 13.02
CA ASP A 8 35.84 -29.66 13.67
C ASP A 8 35.77 -28.56 12.61
N HIS A 9 34.61 -28.37 11.94
CA HIS A 9 34.17 -27.05 11.44
C HIS A 9 32.78 -26.97 10.73
N CYS A 10 31.81 -27.85 10.97
CA CYS A 10 30.48 -27.76 10.32
C CYS A 10 29.29 -27.46 11.26
N LEU A 11 29.39 -26.48 12.15
CA LEU A 11 28.28 -26.13 13.06
C LEU A 11 28.05 -24.62 13.24
N ARG A 12 27.59 -23.86 12.23
CA ARG A 12 27.17 -22.45 12.45
C ARG A 12 26.03 -21.83 11.57
N PRO A 13 24.91 -22.53 11.25
CA PRO A 13 23.65 -21.77 11.08
C PRO A 13 22.53 -22.13 12.06
N TYR A 14 22.54 -23.31 12.69
CA TYR A 14 21.37 -23.78 13.46
C TYR A 14 21.50 -23.65 15.00
N GLY A 15 22.63 -23.15 15.50
CA GLY A 15 22.90 -23.08 16.95
C GLY A 15 22.04 -22.06 17.71
N ARG A 16 21.62 -20.96 17.08
CA ARG A 16 20.82 -19.90 17.72
C ARG A 16 19.35 -20.30 17.92
N GLY A 17 18.74 -20.97 16.95
CA GLY A 17 17.34 -21.42 17.04
C GLY A 17 17.13 -22.53 18.09
N ARG A 18 18.13 -23.39 18.28
CA ARG A 18 18.07 -24.49 19.26
C ARG A 18 17.96 -23.99 20.70
N GLY A 19 18.75 -22.99 21.08
CA GLY A 19 18.76 -22.44 22.44
C GLY A 19 17.44 -21.76 22.82
N VAL A 20 16.83 -21.06 21.86
CA VAL A 20 15.54 -20.38 22.04
C VAL A 20 14.39 -21.40 22.16
N MET A 21 14.37 -22.45 21.33
CA MET A 21 13.34 -23.49 21.41
C MET A 21 13.50 -24.41 22.63
N SER A 22 14.72 -24.70 23.08
CA SER A 22 14.91 -25.44 24.33
C SER A 22 14.49 -24.65 25.57
N ALA A 23 14.67 -23.33 25.56
CA ALA A 23 14.19 -22.45 26.62
C ALA A 23 12.65 -22.38 26.65
N ALA A 24 12.01 -22.24 25.49
CA ALA A 24 10.55 -22.23 25.38
C ALA A 24 9.90 -23.56 25.82
N VAL A 25 10.55 -24.71 25.56
CA VAL A 25 10.08 -26.02 26.05
C VAL A 25 10.28 -26.19 27.56
N ALA A 26 11.24 -25.49 28.15
CA ALA A 26 11.44 -25.48 29.60
C ALA A 26 10.39 -24.59 30.33
N GLU A 27 9.91 -23.54 29.67
CA GLU A 27 8.86 -22.64 30.19
C GLU A 27 7.46 -23.26 30.09
N GLU A 28 7.17 -24.03 29.03
CA GLU A 28 5.90 -24.74 28.86
C GLU A 28 6.08 -26.26 28.66
N PRO A 29 6.36 -27.01 29.74
CA PRO A 29 6.65 -28.43 29.65
C PRO A 29 5.45 -29.33 29.33
N LEU A 30 4.28 -28.84 28.95
CA LEU A 30 3.18 -29.70 28.48
C LEU A 30 2.76 -29.39 27.04
N HIS A 31 3.39 -28.40 26.39
CA HIS A 31 3.00 -27.96 25.06
C HIS A 31 3.57 -28.87 23.95
N GLU A 32 2.76 -29.79 23.46
CA GLU A 32 3.19 -30.83 22.50
C GLU A 32 3.73 -30.27 21.19
N LYS A 33 3.15 -29.17 20.67
CA LYS A 33 3.56 -28.55 19.40
C LYS A 33 4.96 -27.93 19.45
N LEU A 34 5.35 -27.37 20.60
CA LEU A 34 6.69 -26.80 20.81
C LEU A 34 7.74 -27.93 20.85
N ARG A 35 7.38 -29.07 21.44
CA ARG A 35 8.23 -30.26 21.45
C ARG A 35 8.33 -30.94 20.09
N TRP A 36 7.26 -30.95 19.31
CA TRP A 36 7.26 -31.38 17.92
C TRP A 36 8.26 -30.56 17.09
N LEU A 37 8.22 -29.23 17.22
CA LEU A 37 9.16 -28.33 16.52
C LEU A 37 10.61 -28.54 16.96
N LEU A 38 10.86 -28.74 18.26
CA LEU A 38 12.19 -29.03 18.78
C LEU A 38 12.72 -30.38 18.25
N MET A 39 11.87 -31.42 18.23
CA MET A 39 12.19 -32.75 17.72
C MET A 39 12.51 -32.71 16.21
N LEU A 40 11.73 -31.97 15.42
CA LEU A 40 11.97 -31.77 14.00
C LEU A 40 13.29 -31.02 13.74
N ALA A 41 13.54 -29.95 14.50
CA ALA A 41 14.77 -29.16 14.38
C ALA A 41 16.02 -29.99 14.71
N LEU A 42 15.97 -30.82 15.76
CA LEU A 42 17.07 -31.73 16.13
C LEU A 42 17.33 -32.80 15.07
N TYR A 43 16.27 -33.35 14.47
CA TYR A 43 16.40 -34.30 13.37
C TYR A 43 17.04 -33.67 12.13
N ARG A 44 16.62 -32.45 11.74
CA ARG A 44 17.20 -31.71 10.60
C ARG A 44 18.64 -31.28 10.82
N CYS A 45 19.10 -31.21 12.07
CA CYS A 45 20.49 -30.97 12.43
C CYS A 45 21.33 -32.27 12.50
N ASP A 46 20.81 -33.38 11.95
CA ASP A 46 21.45 -34.70 11.94
C ASP A 46 21.71 -35.28 13.35
N ARG A 47 20.91 -34.87 14.34
CA ARG A 47 21.00 -35.34 15.74
C ARG A 47 19.80 -36.20 16.09
N GLN A 48 19.61 -37.29 15.34
CA GLN A 48 18.48 -38.22 15.48
C GLN A 48 18.31 -38.74 16.92
N ALA A 49 19.40 -39.11 17.59
CA ALA A 49 19.36 -39.60 18.97
C ALA A 49 18.78 -38.57 19.96
N HIS A 50 19.10 -37.28 19.78
CA HIS A 50 18.55 -36.21 20.61
C HIS A 50 17.07 -35.94 20.30
N ALA A 51 16.65 -36.05 19.04
CA ALA A 51 15.24 -35.93 18.67
C ALA A 51 14.38 -37.06 19.30
N LEU A 52 14.88 -38.29 19.30
CA LEU A 52 14.20 -39.43 19.92
C LEU A 52 14.16 -39.33 21.46
N ALA A 53 15.18 -38.72 22.07
CA ALA A 53 15.21 -38.45 23.52
C ALA A 53 14.09 -37.48 23.93
N VAL A 54 13.86 -36.41 23.14
CA VAL A 54 12.77 -35.44 23.39
C VAL A 54 11.40 -36.12 23.37
N TYR A 55 11.14 -37.04 22.43
CA TYR A 55 9.89 -37.80 22.41
C TYR A 55 9.70 -38.65 23.66
N THR A 56 10.75 -39.38 24.07
CA THR A 56 10.72 -40.25 25.24
C THR A 56 10.47 -39.46 26.53
N GLU A 57 11.09 -38.29 26.64
CA GLU A 57 10.88 -37.36 27.75
C GLU A 57 9.45 -36.81 27.77
N THR A 58 8.94 -36.39 26.61
CA THR A 58 7.56 -35.88 26.45
C THR A 58 6.53 -36.92 26.86
N ARG A 59 6.66 -38.15 26.36
CA ARG A 59 5.75 -39.25 26.68
C ARG A 59 5.73 -39.55 28.18
N ARG A 60 6.89 -39.58 28.84
CA ARG A 60 6.99 -39.78 30.29
C ARG A 60 6.37 -38.64 31.08
N LEU A 61 6.40 -37.41 30.56
CA LEU A 61 5.88 -36.25 31.26
C LEU A 61 4.35 -36.13 31.11
N LEU A 62 3.82 -36.29 29.89
CA LEU A 62 2.38 -36.30 29.63
C LEU A 62 1.67 -37.44 30.37
N ASN A 63 2.29 -38.62 30.42
CA ASN A 63 1.73 -39.74 31.16
C ASN A 63 1.73 -39.49 32.68
N ARG A 64 2.80 -38.89 33.24
CA ARG A 64 2.88 -38.58 34.68
C ARG A 64 1.93 -37.46 35.12
N GLU A 65 1.86 -36.37 34.37
CA GLU A 65 1.13 -35.16 34.78
C GLU A 65 -0.35 -35.19 34.36
N LEU A 66 -0.65 -35.81 33.21
CA LEU A 66 -1.99 -35.77 32.61
C LEU A 66 -2.59 -37.16 32.38
N GLY A 67 -1.82 -38.25 32.54
CA GLY A 67 -2.29 -39.61 32.29
C GLY A 67 -2.57 -39.91 30.82
N ILE A 68 -2.14 -39.05 29.89
CA ILE A 68 -2.40 -39.16 28.46
C ILE A 68 -1.14 -39.59 27.70
N GLU A 69 -1.36 -40.25 26.56
CA GLU A 69 -0.32 -40.54 25.57
C GLU A 69 -0.14 -39.34 24.63
N PRO A 70 1.05 -39.16 24.02
CA PRO A 70 1.32 -38.05 23.11
C PRO A 70 0.40 -38.09 21.89
N GLY A 71 0.03 -36.91 21.38
CA GLY A 71 -0.83 -36.73 20.23
C GLY A 71 -0.27 -37.33 18.94
N THR A 72 -1.18 -37.62 18.01
CA THR A 72 -0.90 -38.33 16.76
C THR A 72 0.17 -37.66 15.91
N GLU A 73 0.23 -36.33 15.88
CA GLU A 73 1.26 -35.58 15.14
C GLU A 73 2.67 -35.81 15.67
N LEU A 74 2.84 -35.92 16.99
CA LEU A 74 4.13 -36.17 17.64
C LEU A 74 4.55 -37.63 17.51
N SER A 75 3.61 -38.57 17.64
CA SER A 75 3.86 -39.99 17.39
C SER A 75 4.22 -40.29 15.93
N ASN A 76 3.59 -39.61 14.97
CA ASN A 76 3.91 -39.75 13.55
C ASN A 76 5.33 -39.25 13.24
N LEU A 77 5.72 -38.09 13.79
CA LEU A 77 7.09 -37.58 13.67
C LEU A 77 8.12 -38.56 14.27
N HIS A 78 7.81 -39.19 15.41
CA HIS A 78 8.67 -40.22 16.01
C HIS A 78 8.83 -41.43 15.10
N GLN A 79 7.74 -41.93 14.52
CA GLN A 79 7.77 -43.06 13.59
C GLN A 79 8.53 -42.72 12.31
N ASP A 80 8.36 -41.52 11.76
CA ASP A 80 9.07 -41.10 10.54
C ASP A 80 10.57 -40.95 10.77
N ILE A 81 10.97 -40.44 11.94
CA ILE A 81 12.37 -40.36 12.35
C ILE A 81 12.97 -41.75 12.55
N LEU A 82 12.24 -42.72 13.13
CA LEU A 82 12.70 -44.11 13.27
C LEU A 82 12.82 -44.82 11.91
N ALA A 83 11.92 -44.52 10.97
CA ALA A 83 11.91 -45.10 9.63
C ALA A 83 12.92 -44.44 8.67
N GLY A 84 13.64 -43.40 9.10
CA GLY A 84 14.60 -42.66 8.26
C GLY A 84 13.93 -41.95 7.08
N ARG A 85 12.61 -41.71 7.15
CA ARG A 85 11.85 -41.07 6.06
C ARG A 85 12.10 -39.56 6.12
N ALA A 86 12.42 -38.96 4.98
CA ALA A 86 12.50 -37.51 4.88
C ALA A 86 11.13 -36.91 5.25
N VAL A 87 11.05 -36.30 6.43
CA VAL A 87 9.82 -35.71 6.95
C VAL A 87 9.53 -34.44 6.14
N THR A 88 8.73 -34.57 5.09
CA THR A 88 8.01 -33.47 4.44
C THR A 88 6.69 -33.30 5.18
N ALA A 89 6.42 -32.08 5.66
CA ALA A 89 5.15 -31.76 6.30
C ALA A 89 3.97 -32.04 5.35
N CYS A 90 2.87 -32.51 5.93
CA CYS A 90 1.56 -32.79 5.33
C CYS A 90 1.51 -33.98 4.36
N ARG A 91 1.30 -35.17 4.93
CA ARG A 91 0.75 -36.32 4.19
C ARG A 91 -0.76 -36.36 4.45
N GLU A 92 -1.54 -35.75 3.57
CA GLU A 92 -2.97 -36.02 3.48
C GLU A 92 -3.16 -37.53 3.22
N GLN A 93 -4.03 -38.16 4.00
CA GLN A 93 -4.35 -39.58 3.87
C GLN A 93 -5.11 -39.82 2.55
N PRO A 94 -4.83 -40.92 1.82
CA PRO A 94 -5.52 -41.21 0.56
C PRO A 94 -6.96 -41.70 0.84
N PRO A 95 -7.97 -41.26 0.08
CA PRO A 95 -9.32 -41.80 0.21
C PRO A 95 -9.41 -43.20 -0.40
N THR A 96 -10.18 -44.05 0.29
CA THR A 96 -10.56 -45.40 -0.13
C THR A 96 -11.21 -45.37 -1.52
N GLN A 97 -10.74 -46.28 -2.39
CA GLN A 97 -11.19 -46.46 -3.77
C GLN A 97 -12.63 -46.99 -3.84
N ALA A 98 -13.45 -46.37 -4.70
CA ALA A 98 -14.60 -46.96 -5.36
C ALA A 98 -14.69 -46.37 -6.79
N PRO A 99 -15.26 -47.09 -7.77
CA PRO A 99 -14.61 -47.27 -9.06
C PRO A 99 -14.96 -46.22 -10.14
N ALA A 100 -13.95 -46.03 -11.00
CA ALA A 100 -13.91 -45.48 -12.35
C ALA A 100 -15.24 -45.00 -12.97
N ALA A 101 -15.31 -43.69 -13.21
CA ALA A 101 -16.03 -43.12 -14.34
C ALA A 101 -15.22 -41.93 -14.89
N ASP A 102 -15.07 -41.93 -16.21
CA ASP A 102 -14.28 -41.04 -17.06
C ASP A 102 -14.38 -39.55 -16.72
N LEU A 103 -13.24 -38.88 -16.50
CA LEU A 103 -13.13 -37.42 -16.62
C LEU A 103 -11.78 -36.99 -17.23
N PRO A 104 -11.74 -35.87 -17.97
CA PRO A 104 -10.68 -35.52 -18.91
C PRO A 104 -9.39 -35.06 -18.23
N GLU A 105 -8.28 -35.30 -18.92
CA GLU A 105 -6.90 -34.92 -18.62
C GLU A 105 -6.78 -33.55 -17.92
N ALA A 106 -6.44 -33.58 -16.63
CA ALA A 106 -6.29 -32.38 -15.80
C ALA A 106 -5.01 -31.62 -16.19
N ALA A 107 -5.20 -30.37 -16.64
CA ALA A 107 -4.15 -29.40 -16.88
C ALA A 107 -3.26 -29.16 -15.64
N PRO A 108 -1.98 -28.76 -15.81
CA PRO A 108 -1.03 -28.58 -14.71
C PRO A 108 -1.51 -27.57 -13.65
N PRO A 109 -1.01 -27.64 -12.41
CA PRO A 109 -1.46 -26.80 -11.30
C PRO A 109 -1.16 -25.33 -11.61
N HIS A 110 -2.19 -24.58 -12.01
CA HIS A 110 -2.09 -23.14 -12.18
C HIS A 110 -1.81 -22.51 -10.81
N LEU A 111 -0.63 -21.92 -10.65
CA LEU A 111 -0.37 -20.98 -9.55
C LEU A 111 -1.54 -19.97 -9.51
N PRO A 112 -2.07 -19.64 -8.32
CA PRO A 112 -3.17 -18.70 -8.22
C PRO A 112 -2.77 -17.37 -8.84
N ARG A 113 -3.58 -16.90 -9.79
CA ARG A 113 -3.39 -15.61 -10.46
C ARG A 113 -3.43 -14.51 -9.39
N PRO A 114 -2.39 -13.66 -9.26
CA PRO A 114 -2.38 -12.62 -8.25
C PRO A 114 -3.55 -11.65 -8.46
N ALA A 115 -4.33 -11.38 -7.41
CA ALA A 115 -5.41 -10.40 -7.42
C ALA A 115 -5.26 -9.47 -6.21
N GLN A 116 -4.25 -8.59 -6.26
CA GLN A 116 -3.77 -7.87 -5.09
C GLN A 116 -4.26 -6.42 -5.00
N LEU A 117 -5.20 -6.00 -5.85
CA LEU A 117 -5.68 -4.62 -5.84
C LEU A 117 -6.43 -4.30 -4.53
N PRO A 118 -5.99 -3.27 -3.77
CA PRO A 118 -6.74 -2.77 -2.64
C PRO A 118 -8.17 -2.35 -3.02
N PRO A 119 -9.13 -2.38 -2.08
CA PRO A 119 -10.49 -1.93 -2.33
C PRO A 119 -10.51 -0.43 -2.68
N VAL A 120 -11.39 -0.05 -3.61
CA VAL A 120 -11.59 1.36 -3.95
C VAL A 120 -12.32 2.06 -2.80
N ALA A 121 -11.80 3.21 -2.36
CA ALA A 121 -12.44 4.01 -1.33
C ALA A 121 -13.87 4.40 -1.75
N ARG A 122 -14.85 4.16 -0.87
CA ARG A 122 -16.24 4.56 -1.09
C ARG A 122 -16.34 6.09 -1.22
N GLY A 123 -17.20 6.56 -2.13
CA GLY A 123 -17.43 7.98 -2.36
C GLY A 123 -16.39 8.69 -3.22
N PHE A 124 -15.83 8.02 -4.22
CA PHE A 124 -15.12 8.72 -5.28
C PHE A 124 -16.15 9.52 -6.10
N VAL A 125 -16.16 10.84 -5.89
CA VAL A 125 -17.12 11.78 -6.47
C VAL A 125 -16.36 12.91 -7.15
N GLY A 126 -16.89 13.38 -8.28
CA GLY A 126 -16.26 14.36 -9.15
C GLY A 126 -15.16 13.78 -10.04
N ARG A 127 -14.44 14.67 -10.72
CA ARG A 127 -13.37 14.45 -11.71
C ARG A 127 -13.86 14.08 -13.11
N LYS A 128 -14.87 14.76 -13.61
CA LYS A 128 -15.47 14.42 -14.92
C LYS A 128 -14.50 14.64 -16.08
N ALA A 129 -13.79 15.77 -16.09
CA ALA A 129 -12.79 16.06 -17.13
C ALA A 129 -11.62 15.08 -17.08
N GLU A 130 -11.16 14.75 -15.87
CA GLU A 130 -10.12 13.75 -15.67
C GLU A 130 -10.59 12.32 -15.95
N LEU A 131 -11.90 12.05 -15.88
CA LEU A 131 -12.50 10.77 -16.28
C LEU A 131 -12.50 10.58 -17.80
N ASP A 132 -12.67 11.66 -18.58
CA ASP A 132 -12.55 11.60 -20.04
C ASP A 132 -11.09 11.33 -20.46
N GLU A 133 -10.11 11.96 -19.80
CA GLU A 133 -8.68 11.64 -19.96
C GLU A 133 -8.33 10.23 -19.43
N LEU A 134 -9.07 9.72 -18.45
CA LEU A 134 -8.92 8.32 -18.00
C LEU A 134 -9.38 7.33 -19.06
N ASP A 135 -10.41 7.63 -19.85
CA ASP A 135 -10.85 6.76 -20.94
C ASP A 135 -9.77 6.68 -22.04
N GLU A 136 -9.02 7.77 -22.27
CA GLU A 136 -7.82 7.75 -23.12
C GLU A 136 -6.71 6.88 -22.51
N LEU A 137 -6.45 7.02 -21.20
CA LEU A 137 -5.49 6.18 -20.47
C LEU A 137 -5.89 4.69 -20.49
N GLU A 138 -7.19 4.41 -20.40
CA GLU A 138 -7.76 3.06 -20.45
C GLU A 138 -7.54 2.43 -21.83
N ARG A 139 -7.77 3.19 -22.91
CA ARG A 139 -7.42 2.72 -24.26
C ARG A 139 -5.91 2.53 -24.43
N LEU A 140 -5.10 3.40 -23.82
CA LEU A 140 -3.66 3.30 -23.92
C LEU A 140 -3.08 2.08 -23.19
N LEU A 141 -3.58 1.80 -21.98
CA LEU A 141 -3.11 0.69 -21.16
C LEU A 141 -3.78 -0.64 -21.56
N GLY A 142 -5.05 -0.58 -21.96
CA GLY A 142 -5.87 -1.75 -22.30
C GLY A 142 -5.91 -2.10 -23.78
N GLY A 143 -5.53 -1.20 -24.69
CA GLY A 143 -5.73 -1.35 -26.14
C GLY A 143 -4.78 -2.33 -26.83
N ASP A 144 -5.19 -2.83 -28.00
CA ASP A 144 -4.43 -3.80 -28.80
C ASP A 144 -3.06 -3.26 -29.28
N GLU A 145 -2.87 -1.95 -29.38
CA GLU A 145 -1.58 -1.35 -29.73
C GLU A 145 -0.53 -1.55 -28.63
N ALA A 146 -0.93 -1.45 -27.35
CA ALA A 146 -0.08 -1.84 -26.22
C ALA A 146 0.17 -3.36 -26.17
N ARG A 147 -0.67 -4.15 -26.86
CA ARG A 147 -0.53 -5.61 -26.96
C ARG A 147 0.36 -6.04 -28.13
N ALA A 148 0.57 -5.18 -29.13
CA ALA A 148 1.37 -5.44 -30.33
C ALA A 148 2.81 -4.92 -30.25
N GLY A 149 3.09 -3.96 -29.35
CA GLY A 149 4.42 -3.39 -29.13
C GLY A 149 5.30 -4.22 -28.18
N ALA A 150 6.62 -4.18 -28.39
CA ALA A 150 7.60 -4.73 -27.46
C ALA A 150 7.77 -3.88 -26.17
N ASP A 151 7.11 -2.73 -26.10
CA ASP A 151 7.22 -1.77 -25.01
C ASP A 151 5.97 -1.76 -24.13
N THR A 152 6.22 -1.79 -22.83
CA THR A 152 5.19 -1.78 -21.78
C THR A 152 4.58 -0.39 -21.68
N ALA A 153 3.25 -0.32 -21.67
CA ALA A 153 2.55 0.94 -21.43
C ALA A 153 2.72 1.37 -19.96
N VAL A 154 3.27 2.57 -19.74
CA VAL A 154 3.49 3.13 -18.40
C VAL A 154 2.71 4.42 -18.26
N ALA A 155 1.82 4.49 -17.28
CA ALA A 155 1.09 5.69 -16.92
C ALA A 155 1.53 6.21 -15.54
N VAL A 156 1.82 7.50 -15.44
CA VAL A 156 2.23 8.16 -14.19
C VAL A 156 1.18 9.18 -13.78
N VAL A 157 0.46 8.88 -12.71
CA VAL A 157 -0.50 9.77 -12.05
C VAL A 157 0.26 10.64 -11.04
N GLY A 158 0.59 11.87 -11.47
CA GLY A 158 1.32 12.86 -10.69
C GLY A 158 0.42 13.91 -10.05
N GLY A 159 0.87 14.51 -8.94
CA GLY A 159 0.19 15.67 -8.34
C GLY A 159 0.42 15.84 -6.84
N PRO A 160 0.03 16.98 -6.24
CA PRO A 160 0.23 17.28 -4.82
C PRO A 160 -0.38 16.23 -3.87
N ALA A 161 0.07 16.26 -2.61
CA ALA A 161 -0.50 15.41 -1.55
C ALA A 161 -2.01 15.66 -1.38
N GLY A 162 -2.77 14.63 -1.01
CA GLY A 162 -4.20 14.77 -0.74
C GLY A 162 -5.11 14.92 -1.96
N MET A 163 -4.54 14.91 -3.19
CA MET A 163 -5.30 14.95 -4.45
C MET A 163 -5.96 13.63 -4.83
N GLY A 164 -5.90 12.56 -4.02
CA GLY A 164 -6.56 11.28 -4.36
C GLY A 164 -5.95 10.54 -5.55
N LYS A 165 -4.64 10.64 -5.78
CA LYS A 165 -3.92 9.92 -6.86
C LYS A 165 -4.07 8.41 -6.74
N THR A 166 -3.82 7.88 -5.54
CA THR A 166 -4.02 6.46 -5.20
C THR A 166 -5.46 6.03 -5.48
N ALA A 167 -6.46 6.82 -5.09
CA ALA A 167 -7.86 6.51 -5.34
C ALA A 167 -8.19 6.47 -6.85
N LEU A 168 -7.62 7.38 -7.64
CA LEU A 168 -7.79 7.38 -9.10
C LEU A 168 -7.08 6.19 -9.76
N ALA A 169 -5.84 5.91 -9.37
CA ALA A 169 -5.07 4.79 -9.89
C ALA A 169 -5.73 3.44 -9.59
N LEU A 170 -6.22 3.24 -8.36
CA LEU A 170 -6.97 2.03 -8.00
C LEU A 170 -8.28 1.93 -8.78
N ARG A 171 -9.02 3.04 -8.96
CA ARG A 171 -10.25 3.02 -9.76
C ARG A 171 -9.98 2.61 -11.21
N LEU A 172 -8.92 3.14 -11.82
CA LEU A 172 -8.47 2.75 -13.15
C LEU A 172 -8.04 1.28 -13.17
N ALA A 173 -7.27 0.85 -12.18
CA ALA A 173 -6.79 -0.53 -12.11
C ALA A 173 -7.94 -1.55 -12.00
N HIS A 174 -8.98 -1.24 -11.21
CA HIS A 174 -10.18 -2.07 -11.11
C HIS A 174 -11.01 -2.10 -12.41
N ARG A 175 -11.01 -1.02 -13.21
CA ARG A 175 -11.66 -1.03 -14.54
C ARG A 175 -10.89 -1.88 -15.55
N LEU A 176 -9.56 -1.79 -15.51
CA LEU A 176 -8.68 -2.52 -16.39
C LEU A 176 -8.50 -3.99 -15.99
N ALA A 177 -8.91 -4.38 -14.78
CA ALA A 177 -8.73 -5.70 -14.20
C ALA A 177 -9.04 -6.85 -15.15
N ASP A 178 -10.17 -6.76 -15.87
CA ASP A 178 -10.64 -7.81 -16.80
C ASP A 178 -9.79 -7.91 -18.08
N SER A 179 -9.06 -6.86 -18.44
CA SER A 179 -8.15 -6.85 -19.59
C SER A 179 -6.81 -7.54 -19.32
N PHE A 180 -6.49 -7.84 -18.05
CA PHE A 180 -5.24 -8.45 -17.61
C PHE A 180 -5.51 -9.81 -16.94
N PRO A 181 -5.70 -10.88 -17.72
CA PRO A 181 -6.14 -12.17 -17.19
C PRO A 181 -5.08 -12.88 -16.35
N ASP A 182 -3.80 -12.53 -16.49
CA ASP A 182 -2.72 -13.25 -15.81
C ASP A 182 -2.50 -12.72 -14.39
N GLY A 183 -3.05 -11.55 -14.06
CA GLY A 183 -3.15 -11.06 -12.70
C GLY A 183 -2.88 -9.57 -12.54
N GLN A 184 -3.04 -9.11 -11.31
CA GLN A 184 -2.84 -7.74 -10.87
C GLN A 184 -1.98 -7.72 -9.62
N LEU A 185 -0.90 -6.95 -9.67
CA LEU A 185 0.04 -6.75 -8.58
C LEU A 185 -0.06 -5.31 -8.05
N PHE A 186 0.03 -5.14 -6.73
CA PHE A 186 0.02 -3.83 -6.09
C PHE A 186 1.19 -3.74 -5.11
N VAL A 187 1.97 -2.65 -5.20
CA VAL A 187 3.05 -2.34 -4.27
C VAL A 187 2.98 -0.89 -3.86
N ASP A 188 2.97 -0.66 -2.54
CA ASP A 188 3.18 0.66 -1.94
C ASP A 188 4.68 0.91 -1.78
N LEU A 189 5.19 1.86 -2.55
CA LEU A 189 6.60 2.28 -2.58
C LEU A 189 6.97 3.22 -1.43
N ARG A 190 5.99 3.66 -0.63
CA ARG A 190 6.17 4.43 0.61
C ARG A 190 7.01 5.70 0.45
N GLY A 191 6.97 6.32 -0.72
CA GLY A 191 7.80 7.49 -1.05
C GLY A 191 7.55 8.70 -0.15
N THR A 192 6.44 8.74 0.57
CA THR A 192 6.05 9.81 1.49
C THR A 192 5.65 9.32 2.88
N GLY A 193 5.99 8.08 3.23
CA GLY A 193 5.69 7.51 4.55
C GLY A 193 6.30 8.33 5.68
N VAL A 194 5.52 8.61 6.72
CA VAL A 194 5.98 9.32 7.94
C VAL A 194 6.86 8.43 8.84
N GLN A 195 6.87 7.11 8.58
CA GLN A 195 7.41 6.07 9.46
C GLN A 195 8.54 5.24 8.82
N GLY A 196 9.19 5.71 7.74
CA GLY A 196 10.32 4.98 7.15
C GLY A 196 10.88 5.59 5.87
N GLU A 197 12.04 5.10 5.44
CA GLU A 197 12.61 5.41 4.13
C GLU A 197 11.75 4.79 3.01
N PRO A 198 11.73 5.41 1.81
CA PRO A 198 11.07 4.84 0.64
C PRO A 198 11.54 3.41 0.37
N LEU A 199 10.62 2.54 -0.04
CA LEU A 199 10.92 1.14 -0.31
C LEU A 199 11.97 1.02 -1.42
N THR A 200 13.06 0.29 -1.22
CA THR A 200 14.06 0.16 -2.30
C THR A 200 13.48 -0.62 -3.49
N ALA A 201 13.99 -0.37 -4.70
CA ALA A 201 13.58 -1.14 -5.89
C ALA A 201 13.81 -2.65 -5.72
N SER A 202 14.85 -3.03 -4.97
CA SER A 202 15.17 -4.43 -4.70
C SER A 202 14.12 -5.08 -3.79
N ASP A 203 13.66 -4.36 -2.76
CA ASP A 203 12.64 -4.87 -1.83
C ASP A 203 11.25 -4.90 -2.48
N ALA A 204 10.93 -3.90 -3.30
CA ALA A 204 9.72 -3.91 -4.13
C ALA A 204 9.70 -5.11 -5.09
N LEU A 205 10.81 -5.41 -5.76
CA LEU A 205 10.93 -6.60 -6.60
C LEU A 205 10.80 -7.90 -5.80
N ALA A 206 11.36 -7.97 -4.60
CA ALA A 206 11.17 -9.15 -3.74
C ALA A 206 9.68 -9.37 -3.44
N GLN A 207 8.94 -8.32 -3.07
CA GLN A 207 7.50 -8.43 -2.82
C GLN A 207 6.71 -8.88 -4.06
N LEU A 208 7.04 -8.34 -5.25
CA LEU A 208 6.42 -8.76 -6.51
C LEU A 208 6.73 -10.22 -6.84
N LEU A 209 7.98 -10.65 -6.69
CA LEU A 209 8.41 -12.01 -6.98
C LEU A 209 7.77 -13.03 -6.03
N CYS A 210 7.66 -12.70 -4.74
CA CYS A 210 6.95 -13.55 -3.78
C CYS A 210 5.45 -13.64 -4.09
N SER A 211 4.87 -12.54 -4.56
CA SER A 211 3.47 -12.51 -5.03
C SER A 211 3.24 -13.39 -6.27
N LEU A 212 4.29 -13.64 -7.07
CA LEU A 212 4.27 -14.54 -8.22
C LEU A 212 4.61 -16.00 -7.84
N GLY A 213 4.73 -16.32 -6.55
CA GLY A 213 4.97 -17.67 -6.05
C GLY A 213 6.45 -18.07 -5.95
N ILE A 214 7.38 -17.11 -6.02
CA ILE A 214 8.80 -17.37 -5.77
C ILE A 214 9.08 -17.33 -4.28
N ASP A 215 9.66 -18.41 -3.73
CA ASP A 215 10.04 -18.42 -2.32
C ASP A 215 11.21 -17.46 -2.05
N ASP A 216 11.20 -16.81 -0.88
CA ASP A 216 12.27 -15.91 -0.42
C ASP A 216 13.67 -16.56 -0.50
N ALA A 217 13.76 -17.87 -0.24
CA ALA A 217 15.01 -18.61 -0.29
C ALA A 217 15.61 -18.71 -1.71
N ARG A 218 14.77 -18.57 -2.76
CA ARG A 218 15.17 -18.66 -4.17
C ARG A 218 15.42 -17.29 -4.79
N LEU A 219 15.16 -16.21 -4.06
CA LEU A 219 15.37 -14.85 -4.57
C LEU A 219 16.87 -14.54 -4.73
N PRO A 220 17.29 -14.03 -5.90
CA PRO A 220 18.61 -13.44 -6.06
C PRO A 220 18.84 -12.34 -5.01
N ARG A 221 20.08 -12.20 -4.54
CA ARG A 221 20.45 -11.19 -3.54
C ARG A 221 20.71 -9.82 -4.18
N ASP A 222 21.10 -9.81 -5.44
CA ASP A 222 21.39 -8.63 -6.22
C ASP A 222 20.16 -8.12 -6.98
N LEU A 223 20.10 -6.80 -7.17
CA LEU A 223 19.00 -6.15 -7.88
C LEU A 223 18.88 -6.64 -9.33
N VAL A 224 20.00 -6.81 -10.01
CA VAL A 224 20.03 -7.19 -11.43
C VAL A 224 19.42 -8.58 -11.64
N GLY A 225 19.77 -9.55 -10.80
CA GLY A 225 19.20 -10.88 -10.78
C GLY A 225 17.70 -10.86 -10.53
N ARG A 226 17.22 -10.05 -9.56
CA ARG A 226 15.79 -9.89 -9.31
C ARG A 226 15.05 -9.29 -10.50
N VAL A 227 15.61 -8.27 -11.16
CA VAL A 227 15.05 -7.67 -12.38
C VAL A 227 14.95 -8.69 -13.51
N ASN A 228 16.01 -9.46 -13.73
CA ASN A 228 16.05 -10.46 -14.81
C ASN A 228 15.03 -11.58 -14.56
N LEU A 229 14.93 -12.07 -13.33
CA LEU A 229 13.93 -13.06 -12.94
C LEU A 229 12.50 -12.52 -13.13
N TYR A 230 12.25 -11.31 -12.64
CA TYR A 230 10.95 -10.64 -12.79
C TYR A 230 10.56 -10.51 -14.25
N ARG A 231 11.43 -9.97 -15.10
CA ARG A 231 11.17 -9.83 -16.54
C ARG A 231 10.96 -11.17 -17.24
N SER A 232 11.66 -12.22 -16.81
CA SER A 232 11.51 -13.57 -17.37
C SER A 232 10.15 -14.17 -17.01
N LEU A 233 9.67 -13.97 -15.79
CA LEU A 233 8.35 -14.44 -15.34
C LEU A 233 7.21 -13.69 -16.04
N LEU A 234 7.38 -12.39 -16.26
CA LEU A 234 6.36 -11.56 -16.91
C LEU A 234 6.41 -11.63 -18.44
N HIS A 235 7.40 -12.31 -19.01
CA HIS A 235 7.52 -12.46 -20.44
C HIS A 235 6.32 -13.26 -21.00
N GLY A 236 5.57 -12.65 -21.92
CA GLY A 236 4.36 -13.24 -22.50
C GLY A 236 3.13 -13.25 -21.58
N GLN A 237 3.25 -12.69 -20.36
CA GLN A 237 2.13 -12.50 -19.45
C GLN A 237 1.49 -11.12 -19.64
N ARG A 238 0.18 -11.06 -19.43
CA ARG A 238 -0.64 -9.86 -19.42
C ARG A 238 -1.05 -9.54 -17.99
N MET A 239 -0.18 -8.83 -17.30
CA MET A 239 -0.43 -8.39 -15.92
C MET A 239 -0.52 -6.87 -15.81
N LEU A 240 -1.31 -6.44 -14.83
CA LEU A 240 -1.37 -5.05 -14.40
C LEU A 240 -0.51 -4.86 -13.14
N VAL A 241 0.40 -3.90 -13.16
CA VAL A 241 1.27 -3.59 -12.02
C VAL A 241 0.98 -2.18 -11.54
N VAL A 242 0.54 -2.04 -10.29
CA VAL A 242 0.26 -0.74 -9.67
C VAL A 242 1.33 -0.43 -8.64
N LEU A 243 2.06 0.66 -8.88
CA LEU A 243 3.14 1.16 -8.03
C LEU A 243 2.69 2.47 -7.36
N ASP A 244 2.24 2.37 -6.11
CA ASP A 244 1.70 3.51 -5.38
C ASP A 244 2.79 4.27 -4.63
N ASP A 245 2.69 5.60 -4.61
CA ASP A 245 3.55 6.53 -3.88
C ASP A 245 5.05 6.44 -4.22
N ALA A 246 5.38 6.39 -5.51
CA ALA A 246 6.76 6.42 -5.99
C ALA A 246 7.49 7.74 -5.65
N PHE A 247 8.74 7.64 -5.19
CA PHE A 247 9.57 8.81 -4.87
C PHE A 247 10.47 9.23 -6.04
N THR A 248 11.13 8.29 -6.71
CA THR A 248 12.06 8.57 -7.81
C THR A 248 11.81 7.69 -9.04
N ALA A 249 12.27 8.15 -10.21
CA ALA A 249 12.20 7.36 -11.44
C ALA A 249 13.09 6.11 -11.38
N GLU A 250 14.23 6.19 -10.68
CA GLU A 250 15.19 5.08 -10.52
C GLU A 250 14.62 3.94 -9.69
N GLN A 251 13.72 4.23 -8.75
CA GLN A 251 12.98 3.23 -8.00
C GLN A 251 12.01 2.44 -8.89
N VAL A 252 11.39 3.11 -9.86
CA VAL A 252 10.33 2.56 -10.71
C VAL A 252 10.87 1.77 -11.89
N ARG A 253 11.93 2.25 -12.56
CA ARG A 253 12.48 1.62 -13.79
C ARG A 253 12.75 0.11 -13.68
N PRO A 254 13.34 -0.41 -12.59
CA PRO A 254 13.56 -1.85 -12.43
C PRO A 254 12.26 -2.67 -12.35
N LEU A 255 11.16 -2.04 -11.96
CA LEU A 255 9.84 -2.65 -11.77
C LEU A 255 8.99 -2.67 -13.05
N ILE A 256 9.45 -1.99 -14.11
CA ILE A 256 8.77 -1.97 -15.40
C ILE A 256 9.13 -3.27 -16.16
N PRO A 257 8.16 -4.18 -16.40
CA PRO A 257 8.38 -5.35 -17.24
C PRO A 257 8.53 -4.94 -18.70
N ARG A 258 8.78 -5.90 -19.61
CA ARG A 258 8.70 -5.68 -21.06
C ARG A 258 7.60 -6.57 -21.63
N GLY A 259 6.84 -6.06 -22.60
CA GLY A 259 5.77 -6.78 -23.30
C GLY A 259 4.37 -6.28 -22.98
N ALA A 260 3.37 -7.15 -23.11
CA ALA A 260 1.94 -6.81 -23.06
C ALA A 260 1.39 -6.52 -21.64
N SER A 261 2.25 -6.32 -20.65
CA SER A 261 1.85 -5.89 -19.31
C SER A 261 1.75 -4.37 -19.25
N SER A 262 1.00 -3.85 -18.29
CA SER A 262 0.84 -2.40 -18.08
C SER A 262 1.23 -1.99 -16.67
N VAL A 263 1.76 -0.77 -16.54
CA VAL A 263 2.20 -0.22 -15.25
C VAL A 263 1.50 1.11 -14.96
N ILE A 264 0.86 1.21 -13.80
CA ILE A 264 0.29 2.45 -13.27
C ILE A 264 1.13 2.88 -12.08
N VAL A 265 1.65 4.10 -12.12
CA VAL A 265 2.50 4.67 -11.07
C VAL A 265 1.81 5.88 -10.48
N THR A 266 1.74 6.00 -9.15
CA THR A 266 1.35 7.27 -8.51
C THR A 266 2.56 7.93 -7.90
N SER A 267 2.67 9.26 -8.01
CA SER A 267 3.76 10.00 -7.39
C SER A 267 3.37 11.43 -7.02
N ARG A 268 3.99 11.95 -5.96
CA ARG A 268 3.90 13.38 -5.64
C ARG A 268 4.92 14.22 -6.41
N GLN A 269 6.00 13.59 -6.87
CA GLN A 269 7.08 14.23 -7.60
C GLN A 269 6.83 14.18 -9.11
N ARG A 270 7.51 15.05 -9.85
CA ARG A 270 7.53 14.97 -11.31
C ARG A 270 8.56 13.93 -11.73
N LEU A 271 8.12 12.73 -12.09
CA LEU A 271 8.99 11.65 -12.57
C LEU A 271 9.37 11.85 -14.05
N THR A 272 9.96 13.00 -14.39
CA THR A 272 10.34 13.37 -15.78
C THR A 272 11.27 12.35 -16.43
N GLY A 273 12.13 11.71 -15.64
CA GLY A 273 12.99 10.64 -16.10
C GLY A 273 12.24 9.44 -16.72
N LEU A 274 11.04 9.11 -16.23
CA LEU A 274 10.22 8.02 -16.78
C LEU A 274 9.58 8.42 -18.11
N ALA A 275 9.11 9.66 -18.24
CA ALA A 275 8.53 10.12 -19.50
C ALA A 275 9.57 10.20 -20.62
N ILE A 276 10.78 10.67 -20.31
CA ILE A 276 11.83 10.89 -21.31
C ILE A 276 12.47 9.57 -21.77
N ARG A 277 12.71 8.62 -20.86
CA ARG A 277 13.46 7.40 -21.18
C ARG A 277 12.61 6.16 -21.37
N ASP A 278 11.45 6.13 -20.72
CA ASP A 278 10.61 4.94 -20.63
C ASP A 278 9.22 5.19 -21.28
N GLY A 279 9.06 6.31 -22.01
CA GLY A 279 7.84 6.64 -22.75
C GLY A 279 6.61 6.87 -21.87
N ALA A 280 6.79 7.10 -20.57
CA ALA A 280 5.68 7.12 -19.63
C ALA A 280 4.73 8.30 -19.87
N HIS A 281 3.43 8.00 -19.97
CA HIS A 281 2.36 8.98 -20.10
C HIS A 281 2.11 9.67 -18.77
N GLN A 282 2.39 10.97 -18.69
CA GLN A 282 2.19 11.74 -17.46
C GLN A 282 0.79 12.33 -17.42
N PHE A 283 0.05 11.94 -16.39
CA PHE A 283 -1.26 12.49 -16.08
C PHE A 283 -1.16 13.29 -14.78
N ARG A 284 -1.58 14.57 -14.80
CA ARG A 284 -1.46 15.44 -13.63
C ARG A 284 -2.81 15.75 -13.01
N LEU A 285 -2.95 15.37 -11.75
CA LEU A 285 -4.11 15.69 -10.95
C LEU A 285 -4.02 17.07 -10.32
N GLY A 286 -4.96 17.91 -10.71
CA GLY A 286 -5.25 19.20 -10.10
C GLY A 286 -6.21 19.10 -8.91
N PRO A 287 -6.45 20.25 -8.22
CA PRO A 287 -7.52 20.36 -7.25
C PRO A 287 -8.87 20.15 -7.93
N LEU A 288 -9.87 19.72 -7.16
CA LEU A 288 -11.23 19.59 -7.68
C LEU A 288 -11.75 20.96 -8.15
N SER A 289 -12.64 20.95 -9.13
CA SER A 289 -13.43 22.14 -9.44
C SER A 289 -14.33 22.52 -8.25
N GLU A 290 -14.83 23.75 -8.23
CA GLU A 290 -15.76 24.19 -7.17
C GLU A 290 -17.03 23.33 -7.19
N ALA A 291 -17.54 22.98 -8.37
CA ALA A 291 -18.72 22.13 -8.54
C ALA A 291 -18.49 20.72 -7.96
N GLU A 292 -17.36 20.09 -8.28
CA GLU A 292 -17.01 18.75 -7.78
C GLU A 292 -16.73 18.74 -6.28
N SER A 293 -16.15 19.82 -5.75
CA SER A 293 -15.95 19.99 -4.32
C SER A 293 -17.29 20.05 -3.57
N VAL A 294 -18.26 20.78 -4.13
CA VAL A 294 -19.63 20.84 -3.59
C VAL A 294 -20.32 19.47 -3.68
N GLU A 295 -20.14 18.77 -4.80
CA GLU A 295 -20.69 17.42 -5.00
C GLU A 295 -20.14 16.43 -3.96
N LEU A 296 -18.81 16.42 -3.75
CA LEU A 296 -18.15 15.59 -2.75
C LEU A 296 -18.64 15.91 -1.33
N LEU A 297 -18.73 17.20 -0.97
CA LEU A 297 -19.22 17.61 0.34
C LEU A 297 -20.69 17.23 0.56
N THR A 298 -21.51 17.30 -0.49
CA THR A 298 -22.92 16.89 -0.44
C THR A 298 -23.04 15.38 -0.25
N PHE A 299 -22.23 14.61 -0.99
CA PHE A 299 -22.16 13.15 -0.86
C PHE A 299 -21.69 12.71 0.53
N LEU A 300 -20.59 13.25 1.04
CA LEU A 300 -20.11 12.94 2.40
C LEU A 300 -21.08 13.42 3.48
N GLY A 301 -21.88 14.44 3.12
CA GLY A 301 -22.79 15.12 4.01
C GLY A 301 -24.14 14.46 4.20
N GLU A 302 -24.59 13.51 3.35
CA GLU A 302 -25.83 12.71 3.42
C GLU A 302 -26.80 13.10 4.56
N ASN A 303 -27.38 14.31 4.52
CA ASN A 303 -28.25 14.93 5.55
C ASN A 303 -27.63 15.31 6.92
N ARG A 304 -26.38 14.92 7.23
CA ARG A 304 -25.62 15.36 8.41
C ARG A 304 -25.12 16.80 8.30
N LEU A 305 -24.76 17.25 7.11
CA LEU A 305 -24.42 18.65 6.84
C LEU A 305 -25.68 19.46 6.52
N ARG A 306 -26.39 19.95 7.54
CA ARG A 306 -27.41 21.02 7.38
C ARG A 306 -26.72 22.37 7.21
N VAL A 307 -25.97 22.51 6.12
CA VAL A 307 -25.13 23.67 5.84
C VAL A 307 -25.65 24.33 4.57
N ASP A 308 -25.86 25.65 4.61
CA ASP A 308 -26.28 26.40 3.43
C ASP A 308 -25.23 26.30 2.31
N ARG A 309 -25.68 26.34 1.05
CA ARG A 309 -24.81 26.21 -0.14
C ARG A 309 -23.65 27.21 -0.11
N THR A 310 -23.89 28.41 0.41
CA THR A 310 -22.88 29.46 0.61
C THR A 310 -21.74 29.01 1.52
N MET A 311 -22.05 28.30 2.60
CA MET A 311 -21.06 27.77 3.53
C MET A 311 -20.31 26.57 2.96
N ILE A 312 -20.97 25.72 2.15
CA ILE A 312 -20.31 24.60 1.44
C ILE A 312 -19.24 25.14 0.48
N VAL A 313 -19.58 26.18 -0.31
CA VAL A 313 -18.61 26.84 -1.22
C VAL A 313 -17.46 27.46 -0.43
N ARG A 314 -17.74 28.12 0.70
CA ARG A 314 -16.70 28.70 1.56
C ARG A 314 -15.77 27.64 2.14
N LEU A 315 -16.32 26.52 2.61
CA LEU A 315 -15.57 25.38 3.12
C LEU A 315 -14.69 24.77 2.02
N ALA A 316 -15.23 24.63 0.81
CA ALA A 316 -14.48 24.17 -0.35
C ALA A 316 -13.26 25.05 -0.66
N ARG A 317 -13.41 26.39 -0.58
CA ARG A 317 -12.31 27.34 -0.78
C ARG A 317 -11.26 27.29 0.32
N ILE A 318 -11.67 27.19 1.59
CA ILE A 318 -10.75 27.07 2.73
C ILE A 318 -9.93 25.78 2.66
N CYS A 319 -10.56 24.68 2.23
CA CYS A 319 -9.88 23.40 2.02
C CYS A 319 -9.08 23.34 0.70
N GLU A 320 -8.88 24.47 0.02
CA GLU A 320 -8.18 24.59 -1.27
C GLU A 320 -8.70 23.64 -2.35
N ARG A 321 -9.94 23.15 -2.22
CA ARG A 321 -10.56 22.14 -3.08
C ARG A 321 -9.76 20.82 -3.15
N LEU A 322 -9.03 20.49 -2.08
CA LEU A 322 -8.30 19.24 -1.94
C LEU A 322 -9.24 18.13 -1.40
N PRO A 323 -9.40 16.99 -2.09
CA PRO A 323 -10.30 15.90 -1.67
C PRO A 323 -10.07 15.44 -0.23
N LEU A 324 -8.80 15.29 0.17
CA LEU A 324 -8.46 14.86 1.53
C LEU A 324 -8.86 15.90 2.58
N ALA A 325 -8.56 17.18 2.33
CA ALA A 325 -8.90 18.26 3.26
C ALA A 325 -10.43 18.41 3.41
N LEU A 326 -11.18 18.24 2.31
CA LEU A 326 -12.64 18.24 2.35
C LEU A 326 -13.18 17.10 3.22
N ARG A 327 -12.70 15.87 3.02
CA ARG A 327 -13.09 14.70 3.83
C ARG A 327 -12.79 14.91 5.31
N SER A 328 -11.58 15.32 5.66
CA SER A 328 -11.21 15.59 7.05
C SER A 328 -12.00 16.75 7.65
N ALA A 329 -12.36 17.78 6.87
CA ALA A 329 -13.18 18.88 7.35
C ALA A 329 -14.63 18.44 7.65
N VAL A 330 -15.23 17.58 6.81
CA VAL A 330 -16.56 17.03 7.09
C VAL A 330 -16.54 16.16 8.33
N GLU A 331 -15.54 15.28 8.47
CA GLU A 331 -15.39 14.40 9.63
C GLU A 331 -15.28 15.21 10.93
N ARG A 332 -14.38 16.20 10.98
CA ARG A 332 -14.25 17.11 12.13
C ARG A 332 -15.52 17.91 12.42
N PHE A 333 -16.26 18.30 11.39
CA PHE A 333 -17.52 19.03 11.57
C PHE A 333 -18.59 18.13 12.19
N ILE A 334 -18.67 16.86 11.77
CA ILE A 334 -19.59 15.88 12.34
C ILE A 334 -19.20 15.60 13.80
N GLU A 335 -17.92 15.36 14.09
CA GLU A 335 -17.41 15.14 15.44
C GLU A 335 -17.72 16.32 16.38
N ALA A 336 -17.44 17.55 15.94
CA ALA A 336 -17.71 18.75 16.74
C ALA A 336 -19.20 18.96 17.00
N ARG A 337 -20.07 18.57 16.05
CA ARG A 337 -21.52 18.65 16.21
C ARG A 337 -22.05 17.59 17.18
N ASP A 338 -21.52 16.37 17.11
CA ASP A 338 -21.95 15.27 17.96
C ASP A 338 -21.39 15.43 19.39
N ALA A 339 -20.23 16.08 19.55
CA ALA A 339 -19.68 16.51 20.84
C ALA A 339 -20.44 17.66 21.51
N TYR A 340 -21.26 18.41 20.75
CA TYR A 340 -22.12 19.49 21.25
C TYR A 340 -23.61 19.09 21.16
N PRO A 341 -24.11 18.21 22.06
CA PRO A 341 -25.50 17.80 22.03
C PRO A 341 -26.43 19.01 22.23
N ALA A 342 -27.64 18.89 21.70
CA ALA A 342 -28.62 19.95 21.46
C ALA A 342 -29.08 20.83 22.66
N ALA A 343 -28.48 20.71 23.84
CA ALA A 343 -28.80 21.51 25.03
C ALA A 343 -28.46 23.01 24.89
N ALA A 344 -27.56 23.39 23.99
CA ALA A 344 -27.18 24.81 23.80
C ALA A 344 -28.03 25.57 22.78
N ARG A 345 -29.00 24.92 22.11
CA ARG A 345 -29.83 25.55 21.06
C ARG A 345 -31.04 26.35 21.56
N GLY A 346 -31.20 26.50 22.88
CA GLY A 346 -32.29 27.26 23.52
C GLY A 346 -31.95 28.69 23.97
N ALA A 347 -30.70 29.14 23.90
CA ALA A 347 -30.34 30.49 24.35
C ALA A 347 -30.47 31.51 23.21
N THR A 348 -31.69 31.99 22.96
CA THR A 348 -31.90 33.27 22.26
C THR A 348 -31.03 34.36 22.93
N PRO A 349 -30.26 35.17 22.18
CA PRO A 349 -29.54 36.28 22.78
C PRO A 349 -30.60 37.30 23.25
N LYS A 350 -30.82 37.39 24.56
CA LYS A 350 -31.57 38.50 25.16
C LYS A 350 -30.81 39.77 24.78
N ARG A 351 -31.42 40.58 23.90
CA ARG A 351 -31.07 42.00 23.75
C ARG A 351 -31.07 42.61 25.16
N PRO A 352 -29.99 43.28 25.61
CA PRO A 352 -30.09 44.11 26.80
C PRO A 352 -30.95 45.32 26.43
N THR A 353 -32.23 45.26 26.83
CA THR A 353 -33.08 46.44 26.99
C THR A 353 -32.43 47.36 28.00
N GLY A 354 -32.31 48.63 27.62
CA GLY A 354 -31.42 49.57 28.27
C GLY A 354 -31.90 50.06 29.64
N THR A 355 -30.93 50.55 30.39
CA THR A 355 -31.12 51.58 31.39
C THR A 355 -30.26 52.78 31.01
N ARG A 356 -30.95 53.86 30.63
CA ARG A 356 -30.42 55.21 30.47
C ARG A 356 -29.80 55.66 31.81
N THR A 357 -28.58 56.19 31.77
CA THR A 357 -28.29 57.43 32.51
C THR A 357 -27.08 58.19 31.95
N ARG A 358 -27.37 59.43 31.55
CA ARG A 358 -26.55 60.65 31.55
C ARG A 358 -25.46 60.86 30.48
N ALA A 359 -25.92 61.65 29.50
CA ALA A 359 -25.22 62.68 28.73
C ALA A 359 -24.06 63.39 29.45
N CYS A 360 -22.96 63.57 28.72
CA CYS A 360 -22.23 64.83 28.66
C CYS A 360 -21.40 64.88 27.36
N ALA A 361 -21.63 65.91 26.55
CA ALA A 361 -20.85 66.33 25.38
C ALA A 361 -20.95 67.88 25.35
N PRO A 362 -20.22 68.62 24.49
CA PRO A 362 -18.81 68.56 24.08
C PRO A 362 -18.14 69.96 24.24
N ARG A 363 -16.81 70.09 24.02
CA ARG A 363 -16.02 71.31 23.67
C ARG A 363 -14.53 70.92 23.75
N SER A 364 -13.55 71.33 22.94
CA SER A 364 -13.40 72.38 21.91
C SER A 364 -12.02 72.20 21.21
N ARG A 365 -11.91 72.53 19.92
CA ARG A 365 -10.63 72.74 19.15
C ARG A 365 -10.23 74.25 19.18
N PRO A 366 -9.21 74.75 18.42
CA PRO A 366 -7.73 74.63 18.43
C PRO A 366 -7.06 76.05 18.51
N PRO A 367 -5.77 76.34 18.14
CA PRO A 367 -5.42 76.63 16.71
C PRO A 367 -3.94 76.47 16.19
N THR A 368 -3.84 76.20 14.88
CA THR A 368 -2.97 76.74 13.78
C THR A 368 -1.42 76.77 13.78
N ARG A 369 -0.83 76.30 12.66
CA ARG A 369 -0.08 77.02 11.56
C ARG A 369 0.72 75.96 10.75
N ARG A 370 1.01 76.01 9.44
CA ARG A 370 0.76 76.86 8.25
C ARG A 370 1.18 75.98 7.04
N SER A 371 0.56 76.18 5.88
CA SER A 371 1.02 75.73 4.54
C SER A 371 1.04 76.97 3.62
N PRO A 372 1.29 76.94 2.29
CA PRO A 372 2.00 76.04 1.35
C PRO A 372 2.88 76.93 0.38
N PRO A 373 2.92 76.83 -0.99
CA PRO A 373 2.87 75.73 -2.00
C PRO A 373 3.97 75.83 -3.13
N ARG A 374 4.11 74.82 -4.00
CA ARG A 374 3.90 74.91 -5.49
C ARG A 374 4.29 73.61 -6.26
N ARG A 375 3.48 73.34 -7.29
CA ARG A 375 3.42 72.27 -8.32
C ARG A 375 4.13 72.75 -9.64
N PRO A 376 3.92 72.16 -10.85
CA PRO A 376 4.02 70.77 -11.40
C PRO A 376 4.70 70.69 -12.81
N GLY A 377 4.76 69.51 -13.43
CA GLY A 377 4.83 69.29 -14.90
C GLY A 377 5.12 67.81 -15.22
N CYS A 378 4.19 66.99 -15.76
CA CYS A 378 3.84 66.76 -17.19
C CYS A 378 5.08 66.59 -18.09
N SER A 379 5.27 65.61 -18.98
CA SER A 379 4.37 64.71 -19.74
C SER A 379 5.20 63.65 -20.51
N THR A 380 4.63 62.47 -20.77
CA THR A 380 4.98 61.45 -21.80
C THR A 380 4.82 61.99 -23.25
N PRO A 381 5.10 61.28 -24.40
CA PRO A 381 5.36 59.83 -24.68
C PRO A 381 6.46 59.44 -25.75
N TRP A 382 6.77 58.12 -25.87
CA TRP A 382 7.21 57.22 -27.00
C TRP A 382 7.82 57.75 -28.34
N PRO A 383 8.40 56.92 -29.26
CA PRO A 383 9.20 55.67 -29.20
C PRO A 383 10.46 55.68 -30.14
N CYS A 384 11.33 54.65 -30.14
CA CYS A 384 12.05 54.13 -31.34
C CYS A 384 12.99 52.93 -31.02
N SER A 385 12.81 51.85 -31.77
CA SER A 385 13.68 50.67 -32.00
C SER A 385 14.88 51.00 -32.95
N PRO A 386 15.67 50.04 -33.50
CA PRO A 386 16.42 48.87 -32.98
C PRO A 386 17.91 48.85 -33.46
N ARG A 387 18.61 47.72 -33.19
CA ARG A 387 19.89 47.20 -33.78
C ARG A 387 21.22 47.72 -33.23
N ALA A 388 22.00 46.82 -32.62
CA ALA A 388 23.09 46.09 -33.26
C ALA A 388 23.37 44.81 -32.47
#